data_AF-A0A2R4X459-F1
#
_entry.id   AF-A0A2R4X459-F1
#
_cell.length_a   1.000
_cell.length_b   1.000
_cell.length_c   1.000
_cell.angle_alpha   90.00
_cell.angle_beta   90.00
_cell.angle_gamma   90.00
#
_symmetry.space_group_name_H-M   'P 1'
#
loop_
_entity.id
_entity.type
_entity.pdbx_description
1 polymer ?
#
loop_
_entity_poly.entity_id
_entity_poly.type
_entity_poly.pdbx_seq_one_letter_code
_entity_poly.pdbx_strand_id
1 'polypeptide(L)'
;MRSPHEQVDLDRVGTDASDDRSDDTASDPSSDAAAEESDDANDAGAAPDPPAQSVDAPDQPTEFVPEDVAEYDRFEKIDGGTYERANEFLRDRTYITAREWALARLCADFRTETGVEMTKIGEHLPELVPFMTDTYSPQAVNEARASFEKKVRTAGATFLYGAMSGFFTADELDDLMYESTEVAKFLLEVEGVELSVEDELDTEERISSVMRDVRESSTALRHDRASCPECGHEFELDAE
;
A
#
# COMPACT_ATOMS: atom_id res chain seq x y z
N MET A 1 77.40 -12.78 -17.80
CA MET A 1 77.45 -14.18 -18.32
C MET A 1 76.06 -14.53 -18.81
N ARG A 2 75.94 -15.21 -19.96
CA ARG A 2 74.75 -15.89 -20.55
C ARG A 2 73.41 -15.13 -20.70
N SER A 3 72.79 -15.46 -21.84
CA SER A 3 71.40 -15.32 -22.32
C SER A 3 71.18 -16.53 -23.29
N PRO A 4 70.08 -16.74 -24.03
CA PRO A 4 68.64 -16.46 -23.86
C PRO A 4 67.80 -17.78 -23.93
N HIS A 5 66.50 -17.68 -24.29
CA HIS A 5 65.51 -18.66 -24.85
C HIS A 5 64.18 -18.63 -24.06
N GLU A 6 62.97 -18.45 -24.62
CA GLU A 6 62.43 -18.33 -26.00
C GLU A 6 62.13 -19.63 -26.81
N GLN A 7 60.83 -19.98 -26.80
CA GLN A 7 59.94 -20.77 -27.69
C GLN A 7 58.50 -20.51 -27.15
N VAL A 8 57.43 -20.16 -27.86
CA VAL A 8 56.97 -20.25 -29.28
C VAL A 8 56.43 -21.62 -29.68
N ASP A 9 55.10 -21.72 -29.79
CA ASP A 9 54.35 -22.70 -30.58
C ASP A 9 53.07 -22.04 -31.14
N LEU A 10 52.70 -22.35 -32.38
CA LEU A 10 51.58 -21.77 -33.14
C LEU A 10 51.13 -22.72 -34.26
N ASP A 11 49.93 -23.33 -34.16
CA ASP A 11 49.11 -23.89 -35.27
C ASP A 11 47.92 -24.69 -34.71
N ARG A 12 46.76 -24.88 -35.36
CA ARG A 12 46.03 -24.06 -36.35
C ARG A 12 44.55 -24.50 -36.41
N VAL A 13 43.71 -23.77 -37.15
CA VAL A 13 42.25 -23.96 -37.27
C VAL A 13 41.84 -25.23 -38.06
N GLY A 14 40.70 -25.83 -37.68
CA GLY A 14 39.91 -26.76 -38.50
C GLY A 14 38.43 -26.71 -38.10
N THR A 15 37.51 -26.79 -39.07
CA THR A 15 36.05 -26.56 -38.89
C THR A 15 35.18 -27.66 -39.50
N ASP A 16 33.89 -27.63 -39.14
CA ASP A 16 32.70 -27.99 -39.95
C ASP A 16 32.01 -29.38 -39.80
N ALA A 17 30.71 -29.35 -40.13
CA ALA A 17 29.79 -30.41 -40.59
C ALA A 17 29.34 -31.62 -39.71
N SER A 18 28.18 -31.44 -39.05
CA SER A 18 26.87 -32.08 -39.34
C SER A 18 26.53 -33.60 -39.21
N ASP A 19 25.38 -33.82 -38.55
CA ASP A 19 24.26 -34.77 -38.83
C ASP A 19 24.29 -36.28 -38.44
N ASP A 20 23.07 -36.86 -38.50
CA ASP A 20 22.62 -38.26 -38.37
C ASP A 20 22.67 -38.97 -36.99
N ARG A 21 21.66 -39.77 -36.54
CA ARG A 21 20.17 -39.73 -36.62
C ARG A 21 19.55 -40.93 -35.86
N SER A 22 18.31 -40.80 -35.38
CA SER A 22 17.33 -41.90 -35.19
C SER A 22 15.95 -41.33 -34.79
N ASP A 23 14.93 -41.48 -35.65
CA ASP A 23 13.78 -42.43 -35.54
C ASP A 23 13.33 -42.87 -34.12
N ASP A 24 12.05 -43.05 -33.76
CA ASP A 24 10.70 -42.96 -34.42
C ASP A 24 9.64 -42.85 -33.25
N THR A 25 8.33 -42.57 -33.34
CA THR A 25 7.29 -42.51 -34.41
C THR A 25 6.27 -41.39 -34.13
N ALA A 26 5.50 -40.96 -35.14
CA ALA A 26 4.45 -39.93 -35.04
C ALA A 26 3.07 -40.44 -34.54
N SER A 27 2.27 -39.54 -33.94
CA SER A 27 0.78 -39.61 -33.90
C SER A 27 0.15 -38.25 -33.56
N ASP A 28 -0.67 -37.75 -34.49
CA ASP A 28 -1.62 -36.62 -34.41
C ASP A 28 -2.98 -37.21 -34.90
N PRO A 29 -4.20 -36.67 -34.63
CA PRO A 29 -4.49 -35.25 -34.33
C PRO A 29 -5.63 -34.93 -33.32
N SER A 30 -5.81 -33.61 -33.12
CA SER A 30 -7.11 -32.87 -33.05
C SER A 30 -7.59 -32.27 -31.71
N SER A 31 -8.05 -31.00 -31.79
CA SER A 31 -8.92 -30.23 -30.86
C SER A 31 -8.36 -29.97 -29.44
N ASP A 32 -8.48 -28.79 -28.82
CA ASP A 32 -9.07 -27.47 -29.14
C ASP A 32 -7.98 -26.39 -28.87
N ALA A 33 -7.92 -25.17 -29.43
CA ALA A 33 -8.90 -24.11 -29.71
C ALA A 33 -9.31 -23.24 -28.49
N ALA A 34 -9.41 -21.93 -28.74
CA ALA A 34 -9.68 -20.83 -27.79
C ALA A 34 -8.55 -20.45 -26.81
N ALA A 35 -8.64 -19.23 -26.28
CA ALA A 35 -7.71 -18.62 -25.32
C ALA A 35 -8.44 -18.37 -23.99
N GLU A 36 -7.68 -18.24 -22.90
CA GLU A 36 -8.22 -17.78 -21.62
C GLU A 36 -7.87 -16.30 -21.41
N GLU A 37 -8.89 -15.45 -21.42
CA GLU A 37 -8.81 -14.09 -20.88
C GLU A 37 -8.76 -14.18 -19.35
N SER A 38 -7.80 -13.50 -18.72
CA SER A 38 -7.72 -13.40 -17.27
C SER A 38 -8.72 -12.36 -16.75
N ASP A 39 -9.98 -12.78 -16.58
CA ASP A 39 -11.09 -11.96 -16.10
C ASP A 39 -11.00 -11.72 -14.58
N ASP A 40 -10.18 -10.74 -14.17
CA ASP A 40 -9.97 -10.38 -12.77
C ASP A 40 -11.12 -9.49 -12.25
N ALA A 41 -12.27 -10.14 -12.04
CA ALA A 41 -13.55 -9.49 -11.76
C ALA A 41 -14.35 -10.18 -10.64
N ASN A 42 -13.71 -10.51 -9.50
CA ASN A 42 -14.45 -11.09 -8.37
C ASN A 42 -13.88 -10.82 -6.96
N ASP A 43 -13.87 -9.56 -6.52
CA ASP A 43 -13.93 -9.21 -5.07
C ASP A 43 -15.37 -8.84 -4.69
N ALA A 44 -16.30 -9.78 -4.89
CA ALA A 44 -17.68 -9.64 -4.43
C ALA A 44 -17.71 -9.76 -2.89
N GLY A 45 -17.78 -8.61 -2.22
CA GLY A 45 -17.60 -8.49 -0.77
C GLY A 45 -18.42 -9.49 0.06
N ALA A 46 -17.71 -10.27 0.87
CA ALA A 46 -18.30 -11.22 1.81
C ALA A 46 -19.04 -10.46 2.93
N ALA A 47 -20.36 -10.32 2.80
CA ALA A 47 -21.21 -9.86 3.88
C ALA A 47 -21.13 -10.88 5.04
N PRO A 48 -20.86 -10.45 6.29
CA PRO A 48 -20.90 -11.34 7.44
C PRO A 48 -22.33 -11.84 7.70
N ASP A 49 -22.44 -13.02 8.33
CA ASP A 49 -23.72 -13.62 8.71
C ASP A 49 -24.61 -12.68 9.54
N PRO A 50 -25.94 -12.75 9.39
CA PRO A 50 -26.86 -11.98 10.23
C PRO A 50 -26.74 -12.43 11.69
N PRO A 51 -26.79 -11.50 12.67
CA PRO A 51 -26.60 -11.83 14.07
C PRO A 51 -27.69 -12.79 14.56
N ALA A 52 -27.27 -13.83 15.30
CA ALA A 52 -28.19 -14.72 16.00
C ALA A 52 -29.00 -13.90 17.02
N GLN A 53 -30.32 -14.11 17.04
CA GLN A 53 -31.23 -13.32 17.88
C GLN A 53 -30.90 -13.49 19.37
N SER A 54 -30.41 -12.42 19.99
CA SER A 54 -30.24 -12.34 21.44
C SER A 54 -31.60 -12.35 22.13
N VAL A 55 -31.80 -13.33 23.00
CA VAL A 55 -32.96 -13.39 23.89
C VAL A 55 -32.71 -12.56 25.15
N ASP A 56 -33.80 -12.07 25.75
CA ASP A 56 -33.86 -11.28 26.99
C ASP A 56 -32.76 -11.63 28.01
N ALA A 57 -31.92 -10.63 28.33
CA ALA A 57 -30.87 -10.70 29.33
C ALA A 57 -30.91 -9.42 30.20
N PRO A 58 -30.64 -9.51 31.52
CA PRO A 58 -30.98 -8.45 32.46
C PRO A 58 -29.97 -7.29 32.49
N ASP A 59 -30.46 -6.16 33.04
CA ASP A 59 -29.75 -4.97 33.50
C ASP A 59 -28.28 -5.26 33.92
N GLN A 60 -27.33 -4.88 33.06
CA GLN A 60 -25.92 -5.14 33.30
C GLN A 60 -25.34 -4.15 34.32
N PRO A 61 -24.43 -4.59 35.21
CA PRO A 61 -23.66 -3.64 36.00
C PRO A 61 -22.84 -2.75 35.05
N THR A 62 -22.80 -1.45 35.32
CA THR A 62 -21.84 -0.57 34.65
C THR A 62 -20.43 -1.01 35.04
N GLU A 63 -19.74 -1.71 34.15
CA GLU A 63 -18.32 -2.00 34.35
C GLU A 63 -17.55 -0.67 34.40
N PHE A 64 -16.58 -0.61 35.29
CA PHE A 64 -15.79 0.61 35.48
C PHE A 64 -14.83 0.73 34.31
N VAL A 65 -15.17 1.59 33.34
CA VAL A 65 -14.26 2.07 32.30
C VAL A 65 -12.95 2.49 32.99
N PRO A 66 -11.80 1.88 32.64
CA PRO A 66 -10.53 2.22 33.26
C PRO A 66 -10.20 3.71 33.09
N GLU A 67 -9.56 4.32 34.10
CA GLU A 67 -9.20 5.74 34.06
C GLU A 67 -8.27 6.08 32.87
N ASP A 68 -7.51 5.09 32.39
CA ASP A 68 -6.61 5.15 31.23
C ASP A 68 -7.26 4.66 29.91
N VAL A 69 -8.60 4.56 29.90
CA VAL A 69 -9.47 4.51 28.71
C VAL A 69 -10.25 5.83 28.62
N ALA A 70 -10.77 6.31 29.74
CA ALA A 70 -11.50 7.59 29.86
C ALA A 70 -10.66 8.86 29.60
N GLU A 71 -9.37 8.73 29.28
CA GLU A 71 -8.51 9.82 28.80
C GLU A 71 -8.57 9.99 27.24
N TYR A 72 -9.17 9.03 26.51
CA TYR A 72 -9.13 8.97 25.04
C TYR A 72 -10.31 9.65 24.32
N ASP A 73 -10.54 10.92 24.67
CA ASP A 73 -11.47 11.91 24.10
C ASP A 73 -11.63 11.95 22.56
N ARG A 74 -10.67 11.40 21.78
CA ARG A 74 -10.54 11.64 20.32
C ARG A 74 -11.76 11.16 19.54
N PHE A 75 -12.20 9.92 19.78
CA PHE A 75 -13.31 9.31 19.05
C PHE A 75 -14.67 9.53 19.73
N GLU A 76 -14.71 9.81 21.03
CA GLU A 76 -15.93 10.29 21.73
C GLU A 76 -16.48 11.59 21.11
N LYS A 77 -15.60 12.44 20.56
CA LYS A 77 -15.95 13.69 19.88
C LYS A 77 -16.53 13.49 18.47
N ILE A 78 -16.46 12.30 17.90
CA ILE A 78 -16.97 11.98 16.57
C ILE A 78 -18.43 11.55 16.67
N ASP A 79 -19.34 12.50 16.46
CA ASP A 79 -20.77 12.19 16.43
C ASP A 79 -21.16 11.32 15.20
N GLY A 80 -22.36 10.74 15.24
CA GLY A 80 -22.83 9.84 14.18
C GLY A 80 -22.89 10.50 12.79
N GLY A 81 -23.14 11.82 12.70
CA GLY A 81 -23.14 12.54 11.42
C GLY A 81 -21.73 12.82 10.89
N THR A 82 -20.74 12.93 11.77
CA THR A 82 -19.32 13.03 11.46
C THR A 82 -18.79 11.67 11.01
N TYR A 83 -19.22 10.57 11.65
CA TYR A 83 -18.96 9.21 11.18
C TYR A 83 -19.57 8.92 9.80
N GLU A 84 -20.84 9.26 9.54
CA GLU A 84 -21.47 9.05 8.23
C GLU A 84 -20.67 9.75 7.12
N ARG A 85 -20.27 11.01 7.36
CA ARG A 85 -19.40 11.79 6.45
C ARG A 85 -18.03 11.14 6.25
N ALA A 86 -17.40 10.66 7.32
CA ALA A 86 -16.11 9.97 7.24
C ALA A 86 -16.21 8.66 6.44
N ASN A 87 -17.29 7.89 6.61
CA ASN A 87 -17.52 6.63 5.92
C ASN A 87 -17.89 6.81 4.44
N GLU A 88 -18.58 7.89 4.07
CA GLU A 88 -18.78 8.30 2.68
C GLU A 88 -17.44 8.72 2.05
N PHE A 89 -16.71 9.66 2.68
CA PHE A 89 -15.43 10.16 2.18
C PHE A 89 -14.36 9.06 2.03
N LEU A 90 -14.25 8.14 2.98
CA LEU A 90 -13.31 7.03 2.92
C LEU A 90 -13.62 6.07 1.77
N ARG A 91 -14.89 5.86 1.40
CA ARG A 91 -15.27 5.05 0.23
C ARG A 91 -14.92 5.75 -1.09
N ASP A 92 -15.13 7.06 -1.15
CA ASP A 92 -14.94 7.83 -2.38
C ASP A 92 -13.46 8.14 -2.66
N ARG A 93 -12.60 8.19 -1.64
CA ARG A 93 -11.19 8.62 -1.75
C ARG A 93 -10.15 7.58 -1.35
N THR A 94 -10.53 6.44 -0.78
CA THR A 94 -9.56 5.47 -0.23
C THR A 94 -9.98 4.01 -0.43
N TYR A 95 -9.04 3.08 -0.18
CA TYR A 95 -9.32 1.65 -0.11
C TYR A 95 -9.63 1.15 1.32
N ILE A 96 -9.64 2.01 2.33
CA ILE A 96 -9.89 1.61 3.74
C ILE A 96 -11.35 1.87 4.12
N THR A 97 -11.93 0.98 4.91
CA THR A 97 -13.25 1.18 5.52
C THR A 97 -13.12 2.06 6.77
N ALA A 98 -14.21 2.74 7.16
CA ALA A 98 -14.22 3.51 8.41
C ALA A 98 -13.95 2.65 9.66
N ARG A 99 -14.24 1.34 9.61
CA ARG A 99 -13.86 0.38 10.65
C ARG A 99 -12.35 0.16 10.72
N GLU A 100 -11.69 -0.02 9.58
CA GLU A 100 -10.23 -0.18 9.53
C GLU A 100 -9.51 1.10 9.94
N TRP A 101 -9.99 2.27 9.51
CA TRP A 101 -9.46 3.57 9.91
C TRP A 101 -9.51 3.77 11.44
N ALA A 102 -10.69 3.67 12.06
CA ALA A 102 -10.83 3.87 13.50
C ALA A 102 -10.03 2.85 14.33
N LEU A 103 -10.09 1.56 14.00
CA LEU A 103 -9.32 0.53 14.70
C LEU A 103 -7.80 0.68 14.49
N ALA A 104 -7.35 1.10 13.31
CA ALA A 104 -5.93 1.39 13.07
C ALA A 104 -5.45 2.62 13.86
N ARG A 105 -6.31 3.62 14.05
CA ARG A 105 -6.02 4.79 14.89
C ARG A 105 -5.96 4.46 16.37
N LEU A 106 -6.92 3.70 16.91
CA LEU A 106 -6.83 3.18 18.28
C LEU A 106 -5.56 2.32 18.45
N CYS A 107 -5.16 1.54 17.44
CA CYS A 107 -3.89 0.80 17.42
C CYS A 107 -2.62 1.66 17.25
N ALA A 108 -2.76 2.96 17.00
CA ALA A 108 -1.67 3.94 17.04
C ALA A 108 -1.62 4.63 18.40
N ASP A 109 -2.77 5.00 18.93
CA ASP A 109 -2.93 5.77 20.18
C ASP A 109 -2.70 4.87 21.43
N PHE A 110 -3.29 3.66 21.50
CA PHE A 110 -3.05 2.66 22.56
C PHE A 110 -1.75 1.84 22.35
N ARG A 111 -0.65 2.51 22.00
CA ARG A 111 0.66 1.88 21.78
C ARG A 111 1.59 2.11 22.97
N THR A 112 2.05 1.02 23.57
CA THR A 112 2.92 1.00 24.75
C THR A 112 4.33 0.51 24.38
N GLU A 113 5.27 0.56 25.34
CA GLU A 113 6.62 0.00 25.16
C GLU A 113 6.63 -1.50 24.81
N THR A 114 5.58 -2.24 25.19
CA THR A 114 5.48 -3.69 25.03
C THR A 114 4.62 -4.13 23.84
N GLY A 115 3.84 -3.24 23.22
CA GLY A 115 2.99 -3.57 22.09
C GLY A 115 1.82 -2.61 21.88
N VAL A 116 0.64 -3.17 21.62
CA VAL A 116 -0.64 -2.44 21.50
C VAL A 116 -1.68 -3.20 22.30
N GLU A 117 -2.52 -2.49 23.05
CA GLU A 117 -3.47 -3.07 24.01
C GLU A 117 -4.74 -3.61 23.32
N MET A 118 -4.58 -4.55 22.37
CA MET A 118 -5.66 -5.11 21.53
C MET A 118 -6.91 -5.54 22.30
N THR A 119 -6.73 -6.08 23.51
CA THR A 119 -7.81 -6.48 24.41
C THR A 119 -8.60 -5.28 24.92
N LYS A 120 -7.91 -4.27 25.47
CA LYS A 120 -8.50 -3.03 26.01
C LYS A 120 -9.23 -2.23 24.93
N ILE A 121 -8.66 -2.16 23.71
CA ILE A 121 -9.29 -1.55 22.54
C ILE A 121 -10.59 -2.27 22.15
N GLY A 122 -10.61 -3.61 22.21
CA GLY A 122 -11.76 -4.42 21.83
C GLY A 122 -12.87 -4.44 22.88
N GLU A 123 -12.49 -4.53 24.17
CA GLU A 123 -13.41 -4.57 25.31
C GLU A 123 -14.11 -3.23 25.56
N HIS A 124 -13.45 -2.10 25.26
CA HIS A 124 -14.01 -0.75 25.43
C HIS A 124 -14.33 -0.04 24.11
N LEU A 125 -14.56 -0.79 23.03
CA LEU A 125 -14.81 -0.21 21.71
C LEU A 125 -16.10 0.65 21.64
N PRO A 126 -17.23 0.29 22.29
CA PRO A 126 -18.45 1.12 22.28
C PRO A 126 -18.30 2.46 23.01
N GLU A 127 -17.46 2.51 24.06
CA GLU A 127 -17.11 3.75 24.76
C GLU A 127 -16.16 4.60 23.92
N LEU A 128 -15.07 3.99 23.45
CA LEU A 128 -14.07 4.68 22.63
C LEU A 128 -14.64 5.20 21.32
N VAL A 129 -15.53 4.45 20.66
CA VAL A 129 -16.05 4.74 19.33
C VAL A 129 -17.57 4.57 19.33
N PRO A 130 -18.35 5.60 19.67
CA PRO A 130 -19.80 5.48 19.92
C PRO A 130 -20.67 4.95 18.77
N PHE A 131 -20.15 4.86 17.54
CA PHE A 131 -20.83 4.22 16.40
C PHE A 131 -20.53 2.73 16.24
N MET A 132 -19.56 2.17 16.98
CA MET A 132 -19.26 0.73 17.05
C MET A 132 -19.88 0.15 18.33
N THR A 133 -21.18 -0.07 18.32
CA THR A 133 -21.99 -0.48 19.49
C THR A 133 -21.66 -1.87 20.07
N ASP A 134 -20.81 -2.65 19.41
CA ASP A 134 -20.43 -4.01 19.80
C ASP A 134 -18.95 -4.06 20.23
N THR A 135 -18.62 -4.85 21.25
CA THR A 135 -17.23 -5.12 21.64
C THR A 135 -16.56 -6.12 20.69
N TYR A 136 -15.25 -5.99 20.52
CA TYR A 136 -14.46 -6.74 19.53
C TYR A 136 -13.45 -7.66 20.21
N SER A 137 -13.18 -8.80 19.58
CA SER A 137 -12.10 -9.68 20.04
C SER A 137 -10.73 -9.05 19.76
N PRO A 138 -9.68 -9.35 20.56
CA PRO A 138 -8.31 -8.90 20.29
C PRO A 138 -7.82 -9.29 18.89
N GLN A 139 -8.33 -10.42 18.37
CA GLN A 139 -8.07 -10.89 17.01
C GLN A 139 -8.68 -9.96 15.97
N ALA A 140 -9.96 -9.58 16.11
CA ALA A 140 -10.66 -8.69 15.17
C ALA A 140 -10.03 -7.29 15.11
N VAL A 141 -9.58 -6.75 16.25
CA VAL A 141 -8.82 -5.48 16.31
C VAL A 141 -7.50 -5.61 15.55
N ASN A 142 -6.74 -6.69 15.78
CA ASN A 142 -5.48 -6.95 15.10
C ASN A 142 -5.66 -7.21 13.59
N GLU A 143 -6.73 -7.89 13.17
CA GLU A 143 -7.07 -8.14 11.76
C GLU A 143 -7.41 -6.85 11.02
N ALA A 144 -8.21 -5.95 11.61
CA ALA A 144 -8.51 -4.64 11.04
C ALA A 144 -7.23 -3.79 10.87
N ARG A 145 -6.36 -3.76 11.88
CA ARG A 145 -5.04 -3.10 11.79
C ARG A 145 -4.16 -3.72 10.71
N ALA A 146 -4.09 -5.05 10.61
CA ALA A 146 -3.28 -5.74 9.62
C ALA A 146 -3.79 -5.50 8.18
N SER A 147 -5.11 -5.41 8.01
CA SER A 147 -5.73 -5.04 6.72
C SER A 147 -5.39 -3.59 6.34
N PHE A 148 -5.47 -2.65 7.28
CA PHE A 148 -5.02 -1.26 7.08
C PHE A 148 -3.53 -1.20 6.66
N GLU A 149 -2.62 -1.86 7.39
CA GLU A 149 -1.19 -1.85 7.05
C GLU A 149 -0.94 -2.48 5.67
N LYS A 150 -1.62 -3.59 5.34
CA LYS A 150 -1.54 -4.22 4.01
C LYS A 150 -1.98 -3.25 2.91
N LYS A 151 -3.11 -2.56 3.09
CA LYS A 151 -3.65 -1.59 2.12
C LYS A 151 -2.70 -0.41 1.92
N VAL A 152 -2.19 0.19 2.99
CA VAL A 152 -1.19 1.27 2.92
C VAL A 152 0.09 0.81 2.21
N ARG A 153 0.60 -0.38 2.54
CA ARG A 153 1.81 -0.96 1.93
C ARG A 153 1.63 -1.22 0.43
N THR A 154 0.48 -1.76 0.02
CA THR A 154 0.15 -1.96 -1.39
C THR A 154 -0.01 -0.63 -2.13
N ALA A 155 -0.77 0.32 -1.58
CA ALA A 155 -0.98 1.63 -2.21
C ALA A 155 0.34 2.40 -2.41
N GLY A 156 1.21 2.44 -1.39
CA GLY A 156 2.53 3.07 -1.47
C GLY A 156 3.45 2.40 -2.50
N ALA A 157 3.40 1.07 -2.64
CA ALA A 157 4.15 0.35 -3.66
C ALA A 157 3.66 0.68 -5.08
N THR A 158 2.33 0.73 -5.29
CA THR A 158 1.72 1.10 -6.58
C THR A 158 2.02 2.55 -6.95
N PHE A 159 1.88 3.49 -6.00
CA PHE A 159 2.21 4.90 -6.18
C PHE A 159 3.68 5.09 -6.60
N LEU A 160 4.61 4.54 -5.82
CA LEU A 160 6.04 4.64 -6.14
C LEU A 160 6.39 3.95 -7.45
N TYR A 161 5.72 2.85 -7.82
CA TYR A 161 5.91 2.22 -9.13
C TYR A 161 5.44 3.14 -10.27
N GLY A 162 4.30 3.82 -10.14
CA GLY A 162 3.81 4.78 -11.15
C GLY A 162 4.73 6.00 -11.31
N ALA A 163 5.13 6.61 -10.18
CA ALA A 163 6.06 7.73 -10.15
C ALA A 163 7.44 7.35 -10.74
N MET A 164 7.98 6.16 -10.38
CA MET A 164 9.28 5.70 -10.87
C MET A 164 9.26 5.18 -12.32
N SER A 165 8.10 4.71 -12.83
CA SER A 165 7.96 4.25 -14.22
C SER A 165 7.67 5.38 -15.21
N GLY A 166 7.14 6.51 -14.74
CA GLY A 166 6.81 7.65 -15.59
C GLY A 166 5.41 7.60 -16.19
N PHE A 167 4.46 6.98 -15.49
CA PHE A 167 3.04 7.03 -15.85
C PHE A 167 2.40 8.38 -15.49
N PHE A 168 3.06 9.17 -14.64
CA PHE A 168 2.72 10.55 -14.32
C PHE A 168 3.85 11.47 -14.79
N THR A 169 3.48 12.64 -15.31
CA THR A 169 4.36 13.78 -15.56
C THR A 169 4.78 14.47 -14.24
N ALA A 170 5.43 15.64 -14.32
CA ALA A 170 5.68 16.45 -13.12
C ALA A 170 4.37 16.95 -12.53
N ASP A 171 3.60 17.66 -13.36
CA ASP A 171 2.38 18.35 -12.99
C ASP A 171 1.31 17.37 -12.47
N GLU A 172 1.14 16.21 -13.11
CA GLU A 172 0.22 15.16 -12.64
C GLU A 172 0.64 14.51 -11.31
N LEU A 173 1.95 14.49 -10.99
CA LEU A 173 2.43 13.99 -9.70
C LEU A 173 2.22 15.04 -8.61
N ASP A 174 2.42 16.32 -8.91
CA ASP A 174 2.15 17.42 -8.00
C ASP A 174 0.63 17.55 -7.71
N ASP A 175 -0.24 17.44 -8.72
CA ASP A 175 -1.71 17.39 -8.58
C ASP A 175 -2.15 16.20 -7.70
N LEU A 176 -1.63 14.99 -7.96
CA LEU A 176 -1.92 13.78 -7.19
C LEU A 176 -1.48 13.92 -5.72
N MET A 177 -0.38 14.63 -5.47
CA MET A 177 0.13 14.87 -4.12
C MET A 177 -0.63 15.98 -3.39
N TYR A 178 -1.13 16.99 -4.11
CA TYR A 178 -2.09 17.95 -3.58
C TYR A 178 -3.39 17.23 -3.14
N GLU A 179 -4.02 16.43 -4.03
CA GLU A 179 -5.22 15.66 -3.68
C GLU A 179 -4.98 14.72 -2.50
N SER A 180 -3.86 14.00 -2.48
CA SER A 180 -3.50 13.10 -1.38
C SER A 180 -3.34 13.83 -0.04
N THR A 181 -2.86 15.08 -0.07
CA THR A 181 -2.67 15.91 1.13
C THR A 181 -4.00 16.47 1.63
N GLU A 182 -4.89 16.94 0.75
CA GLU A 182 -6.25 17.35 1.10
C GLU A 182 -7.06 16.18 1.70
N VAL A 183 -6.94 14.97 1.14
CA VAL A 183 -7.54 13.75 1.67
C VAL A 183 -7.01 13.41 3.06
N ALA A 184 -5.70 13.59 3.30
CA ALA A 184 -5.12 13.40 4.63
C ALA A 184 -5.57 14.46 5.64
N LYS A 185 -5.60 15.75 5.26
CA LYS A 185 -6.04 16.85 6.13
C LYS A 185 -7.51 16.69 6.55
N PHE A 186 -8.41 16.33 5.64
CA PHE A 186 -9.81 16.07 5.97
C PHE A 186 -9.97 14.94 7.00
N LEU A 187 -9.20 13.85 6.88
CA LEU A 187 -9.25 12.76 7.86
C LEU A 187 -8.67 13.17 9.22
N LEU A 188 -7.69 14.07 9.26
CA LEU A 188 -7.18 14.67 10.51
C LEU A 188 -8.21 15.61 11.16
N GLU A 189 -8.90 16.44 10.38
CA GLU A 189 -9.99 17.30 10.87
C GLU A 189 -11.13 16.46 11.48
N VAL A 190 -11.52 15.37 10.81
CA VAL A 190 -12.49 14.38 11.31
C VAL A 190 -12.03 13.72 12.61
N GLU A 191 -10.73 13.51 12.82
CA GLU A 191 -10.13 13.03 14.08
C GLU A 191 -9.99 14.12 15.16
N GLY A 192 -10.57 15.31 14.95
CA GLY A 192 -10.48 16.44 15.88
C GLY A 192 -9.08 17.05 15.98
N VAL A 193 -8.23 16.87 14.97
CA VAL A 193 -6.90 17.48 14.89
C VAL A 193 -7.00 18.81 14.15
N GLU A 194 -7.06 19.90 14.90
CA GLU A 194 -6.88 21.25 14.37
C GLU A 194 -5.39 21.43 13.97
N LEU A 195 -5.13 21.61 12.68
CA LEU A 195 -3.86 22.14 12.18
C LEU A 195 -3.94 23.68 12.13
N SER A 196 -2.81 24.37 12.30
CA SER A 196 -2.76 25.79 11.97
C SER A 196 -2.44 25.98 10.48
N VAL A 197 -2.88 27.09 9.88
CA VAL A 197 -2.56 27.42 8.48
C VAL A 197 -1.05 27.53 8.25
N GLU A 198 -0.26 27.83 9.29
CA GLU A 198 1.21 27.80 9.23
C GLU A 198 1.72 26.35 9.15
N ASP A 199 1.22 25.44 10.00
CA ASP A 199 1.57 24.01 9.99
C ASP A 199 1.12 23.30 8.70
N GLU A 200 -0.04 23.66 8.12
CA GLU A 200 -0.51 23.13 6.84
C GLU A 200 0.45 23.48 5.70
N LEU A 201 0.79 24.77 5.54
CA LEU A 201 1.68 25.24 4.49
C LEU A 201 3.11 24.69 4.64
N ASP A 202 3.64 24.64 5.88
CA ASP A 202 4.94 24.02 6.16
C ASP A 202 4.92 22.50 5.86
N THR A 203 3.78 21.83 6.02
CA THR A 203 3.62 20.40 5.69
C THR A 203 3.57 20.20 4.18
N GLU A 204 2.80 21.02 3.46
CA GLU A 204 2.69 21.00 2.00
C GLU A 204 4.05 21.26 1.31
N GLU A 205 4.79 22.31 1.71
CA GLU A 205 6.12 22.60 1.13
C GLU A 205 7.09 21.43 1.30
N ARG A 206 7.10 20.81 2.48
CA ARG A 206 7.95 19.63 2.77
C ARG A 206 7.56 18.41 1.93
N ILE A 207 6.26 18.17 1.74
CA ILE A 207 5.75 17.06 0.91
C ILE A 207 6.13 17.27 -0.56
N SER A 208 5.89 18.46 -1.12
CA SER A 208 6.26 18.81 -2.49
C SER A 208 7.78 18.74 -2.71
N SER A 209 8.60 19.17 -1.74
CA SER A 209 10.05 19.04 -1.82
C SER A 209 10.50 17.58 -1.93
N VAL A 210 9.98 16.68 -1.09
CA VAL A 210 10.32 15.25 -1.12
C VAL A 210 9.90 14.60 -2.44
N MET A 211 8.75 14.99 -3.01
CA MET A 211 8.27 14.44 -4.28
C MET A 211 9.08 14.95 -5.48
N ARG A 212 9.60 16.19 -5.42
CA ARG A 212 10.59 16.70 -6.35
C ARG A 212 11.87 15.85 -6.33
N ASP A 213 12.38 15.52 -5.15
CA ASP A 213 13.59 14.68 -4.99
C ASP A 213 13.38 13.25 -5.52
N VAL A 214 12.18 12.68 -5.30
CA VAL A 214 11.77 11.37 -5.87
C VAL A 214 11.71 11.43 -7.40
N ARG A 215 11.16 12.50 -7.97
CA ARG A 215 11.11 12.72 -9.42
C ARG A 215 12.52 12.87 -10.02
N GLU A 216 13.40 13.66 -9.40
CA GLU A 216 14.79 13.83 -9.85
C GLU A 216 15.55 12.49 -9.82
N SER A 217 15.46 11.78 -8.70
CA SER A 217 16.04 10.43 -8.52
C SER A 217 15.53 9.44 -9.58
N SER A 218 14.23 9.43 -9.85
CA SER A 218 13.67 8.59 -10.91
C SER A 218 14.05 9.04 -12.32
N THR A 219 14.30 10.33 -12.54
CA THR A 219 14.72 10.86 -13.84
C THR A 219 16.13 10.35 -14.14
N ALA A 220 17.06 10.49 -13.19
CA ALA A 220 18.42 9.92 -13.26
C ALA A 220 18.39 8.42 -13.57
N LEU A 221 17.63 7.62 -12.79
CA LEU A 221 17.52 6.16 -12.98
C LEU A 221 17.02 5.71 -14.38
N ARG A 222 16.35 6.59 -15.14
CA ARG A 222 15.96 6.33 -16.54
C ARG A 222 16.99 6.87 -17.55
N HIS A 223 17.61 8.01 -17.26
CA HIS A 223 18.57 8.67 -18.18
C HIS A 223 19.97 8.04 -18.12
N ASP A 224 20.40 7.51 -16.96
CA ASP A 224 21.53 6.58 -16.79
C ASP A 224 21.40 5.28 -17.63
N ARG A 225 20.26 5.12 -18.32
CA ARG A 225 19.88 3.94 -19.09
C ARG A 225 19.48 4.24 -20.53
N ALA A 226 19.85 5.41 -21.07
CA ALA A 226 19.59 5.84 -22.45
C ALA A 226 20.38 5.07 -23.54
N SER A 227 20.60 3.76 -23.34
CA SER A 227 21.17 2.84 -24.34
C SER A 227 20.06 2.28 -25.23
N CYS A 228 20.20 2.45 -26.55
CA CYS A 228 19.21 2.02 -27.52
C CYS A 228 19.05 0.49 -27.56
N PRO A 229 17.85 -0.08 -27.33
CA PRO A 229 17.64 -1.53 -27.31
C PRO A 229 18.00 -2.27 -28.62
N GLU A 230 17.96 -1.57 -29.76
CA GLU A 230 18.28 -2.11 -31.09
C GLU A 230 19.79 -2.13 -31.41
N CYS A 231 20.61 -1.28 -30.79
CA CYS A 231 22.02 -1.10 -31.19
C CYS A 231 23.03 -0.85 -30.06
N GLY A 232 22.59 -0.76 -28.80
CA GLY A 232 23.44 -0.56 -27.62
C GLY A 232 24.09 0.83 -27.51
N HIS A 233 23.79 1.76 -28.41
CA HIS A 233 24.36 3.11 -28.38
C HIS A 233 23.71 3.94 -27.28
N GLU A 234 24.53 4.51 -26.40
CA GLU A 234 24.11 5.44 -25.35
C GLU A 234 24.00 6.86 -25.92
N PHE A 235 22.87 7.52 -25.68
CA PHE A 235 22.64 8.91 -26.08
C PHE A 235 22.45 9.79 -24.85
N GLU A 236 23.26 10.85 -24.71
CA GLU A 236 22.94 11.93 -23.78
C GLU A 236 21.69 12.65 -24.30
N LEU A 237 20.62 12.63 -23.51
CA LEU A 237 19.42 13.44 -23.76
C LEU A 237 19.60 14.77 -23.04
N ASP A 238 20.07 15.78 -23.78
CA ASP A 238 20.11 17.16 -23.31
C ASP A 238 18.72 17.60 -22.83
N ALA A 239 18.64 18.06 -21.57
CA ALA A 239 17.41 18.59 -21.00
C ALA A 239 17.35 20.11 -21.20
N GLU A 240 16.44 20.57 -22.08
CA GLU A 240 16.01 21.97 -22.23
C GLU A 240 14.88 22.34 -21.26
#